data_AF-A0A960D725-F1
#
_entry.id   AF-A0A960D725-F1
#
_cell.length_a   1.000
_cell.length_b   1.000
_cell.length_c   1.000
_cell.angle_alpha   90.00
_cell.angle_beta   90.00
_cell.angle_gamma   90.00
#
_symmetry.space_group_name_H-M   'P 1'
#
loop_
_entity.id
_entity.type
_entity.pdbx_description
1 polymer ?
#
loop_
_entity_poly.entity_id
_entity_poly.type
_entity_poly.pdbx_seq_one_letter_code
_entity_poly.pdbx_strand_id
1 'polypeptide(L)' 'MLDERLLSILVCPADRGSLLLIGDELLYNPRLHKAYRIEDGIPVL' A
#
# COMPACT_ATOMS: atom_id res chain seq x y z
N MET A 1 -7.65 11.54 2.91
CA MET A 1 -7.34 10.67 4.07
C MET A 1 -7.90 9.29 3.73
N LEU A 2 -7.01 8.32 3.49
CA LEU A 2 -7.39 6.97 3.11
C LEU A 2 -8.03 6.27 4.34
N ASP A 3 -9.18 5.63 4.16
CA ASP A 3 -9.92 5.00 5.27
C ASP A 3 -9.11 3.85 5.89
N GLU A 4 -8.96 3.83 7.22
CA GLU A 4 -8.18 2.83 7.96
C GLU A 4 -8.67 1.39 7.69
N ARG A 5 -9.97 1.21 7.42
CA ARG A 5 -10.51 -0.11 7.03
C ARG A 5 -10.01 -0.55 5.66
N LEU A 6 -9.91 0.37 4.71
CA LEU A 6 -9.41 0.05 3.37
C LEU A 6 -7.93 -0.35 3.41
N LEU A 7 -7.12 0.36 4.20
CA LEU A 7 -5.72 0.03 4.46
C LEU A 7 -5.54 -1.37 5.06
N SER A 8 -6.44 -1.80 5.95
CA SER A 8 -6.36 -3.15 6.54
C SER A 8 -6.58 -4.30 5.56
N ILE A 9 -7.16 -4.03 4.39
CA ILE A 9 -7.44 -5.01 3.32
C ILE A 9 -6.37 -4.93 2.22
N LEU A 10 -5.64 -3.81 2.14
CA LEU A 10 -4.59 -3.56 1.16
C LEU A 10 -3.34 -4.41 1.42
N VAL A 11 -3.15 -5.40 0.55
CA VAL A 11 -2.02 -6.32 0.58
C VAL A 11 -1.23 -6.24 -0.71
N CYS A 12 0.04 -6.65 -0.65
CA CYS A 12 0.86 -6.73 -1.85
C CYS A 12 0.31 -7.78 -2.82
N PRO A 13 0.19 -7.49 -4.13
CA PRO A 13 -0.35 -8.45 -5.11
C PRO A 13 0.56 -9.67 -5.31
N ALA A 14 1.86 -9.53 -5.06
CA ALA A 14 2.84 -10.60 -5.27
C ALA A 14 2.90 -11.61 -4.10
N ASP A 15 2.87 -11.14 -2.85
CA ASP A 15 3.05 -12.01 -1.66
C ASP A 15 1.87 -12.03 -0.70
N ARG A 16 0.82 -11.23 -0.95
CA ARG A 16 -0.39 -11.07 -0.12
C ARG A 16 -0.12 -10.64 1.33
N GLY A 17 1.08 -10.17 1.64
CA GLY A 17 1.39 -9.62 2.96
C GLY A 17 1.01 -8.14 3.05
N SER A 18 0.96 -7.63 4.28
CA SER A 18 0.67 -6.22 4.56
C SER A 18 1.66 -5.26 3.90
N LEU A 19 1.18 -4.07 3.58
CA LEU A 19 1.98 -2.95 3.09
C LEU A 19 2.10 -1.88 4.18
N LEU A 20 3.26 -1.23 4.23
CA LEU A 20 3.48 -0.06 5.08
C LEU A 20 3.05 1.18 4.32
N LEU A 21 2.15 1.97 4.89
CA LEU A 21 1.84 3.30 4.36
C LEU A 21 2.94 4.27 4.82
N ILE A 22 3.60 4.91 3.87
CA ILE A 22 4.63 5.93 4.10
C ILE A 22 4.03 7.28 3.73
N GLY A 23 3.69 8.09 4.73
CA GLY A 23 2.92 9.31 4.53
C GLY A 23 1.49 9.00 4.07
N ASP A 24 1.02 9.71 3.05
CA ASP A 24 -0.30 9.47 2.41
C ASP A 24 -0.16 9.12 0.91
N GLU A 25 1.06 8.82 0.43
CA GLU A 25 1.39 8.79 -1.00
C GLU A 25 1.97 7.46 -1.49
N LEU A 26 2.42 6.60 -0.57
CA LEU A 26 3.20 5.42 -0.92
C LEU A 26 2.88 4.21 -0.05
N LEU A 27 2.70 3.06 -0.68
CA LEU A 27 2.63 1.76 -0.02
C LEU A 27 3.92 0.98 -0.27
N TYR A 28 4.59 0.54 0.79
CA TYR A 28 5.87 -0.15 0.72
C TYR A 28 5.79 -1.58 1.26
N ASN A 29 6.30 -2.54 0.50
CA ASN A 29 6.51 -3.91 0.92
C ASN A 29 7.98 -4.10 1.35
N PRO A 30 8.29 -4.21 2.66
CA PRO A 30 9.65 -4.42 3.15
C PRO A 30 10.18 -5.84 2.91
N ARG A 31 9.33 -6.81 2.56
CA ARG A 31 9.76 -8.21 2.29
C ARG A 31 10.31 -8.36 0.88
N LEU A 32 9.70 -7.64 -0.07
CA LEU A 32 10.07 -7.68 -1.49
C LEU A 32 10.81 -6.41 -1.96
N HIS A 33 10.99 -5.43 -1.07
CA HIS A 33 11.53 -4.10 -1.39
C HIS A 33 10.82 -3.43 -2.57
N LYS A 34 9.49 -3.54 -2.61
CA LYS A 34 8.64 -2.95 -3.67
C LYS A 34 7.87 -1.76 -3.11
N ALA A 35 7.76 -0.71 -3.90
CA ALA A 35 6.99 0.48 -3.58
C ALA A 35 5.90 0.69 -4.62
N TYR A 36 4.71 1.07 -4.17
CA TYR A 36 3.51 1.31 -4.96
C TYR A 36 3.03 2.73 -4.68
N ARG A 37 2.80 3.51 -5.73
CA ARG A 37 2.34 4.90 -5.60
C ARG A 37 0.84 4.93 -5.34
N ILE A 38 0.38 6.01 -4.72
CA ILE A 38 -1.02 6.37 -4.61
C ILE A 38 -1.26 7.57 -5.55
N GLU A 39 -2.09 7.37 -6.56
CA GLU A 39 -2.43 8.38 -7.56
C GLU A 39 -3.92 8.74 -7.41
N ASP A 40 -4.23 10.02 -7.20
CA ASP A 40 -5.59 10.52 -6.91
C ASP A 40 -6.30 9.78 -5.74
N GLY A 41 -5.53 9.33 -4.75
CA GLY A 41 -6.04 8.55 -3.62
C GLY A 41 -6.25 7.06 -3.91
N ILE A 42 -5.86 6.59 -5.09
CA ILE A 42 -5.97 5.18 -5.52
C ILE A 42 -4.57 4.54 -5.57
N PRO A 43 -4.33 3.46 -4.81
CA PRO A 43 -3.09 2.71 -4.91
C PRO A 43 -2.92 2.02 -6.27
N VAL A 44 -1.74 2.16 -6.86
CA VAL A 44 -1.33 1.47 -8.10
C VAL A 44 -0.42 0.30 -7.74
N LEU A 45 -1.02 -0.90 -7.63
CA LEU A 45 -0.38 -2.15 -7.19
C LEU A 45 0.06 -3.06 -8.34
#